data_AF-A0A1W9SPT1-F1
#
_entry.id   AF-A0A1W9SPT1-F1
#
_cell.length_a   1.000
_cell.length_b   1.000
_cell.length_c   1.000
_cell.angle_alpha   90.00
_cell.angle_beta   90.00
_cell.angle_gamma   90.00
#
_symmetry.space_group_name_H-M   'P 1'
#
loop_
_entity.id
_entity.type
_entity.pdbx_description
1 polymer ?
#
loop_
_entity_poly.entity_id
_entity_poly.type
_entity_poly.pdbx_seq_one_letter_code
_entity_poly.pdbx_strand_id
1 'polypeptide(L)'
;MEGRKSILKMDQNFRQRMNKNIQESYANDFIDESTWTVSDQLNSFNNIQSTIKHFQKKYEFLKSSNDLDNDFMNDTNPFLFVVNNGLISVNNRNKMLKDFKTIVPNVEFRQLISTYANQKFLRQSYLQLISEHPEIDQYQIKHSRNIYKINFLDDGSVKLVATNLSDLDVKNDNYIQKYKSFGIRATIILPPNASPIMKYSYFMK
;
A
#
# COMPACT_ATOMS: atom_id res chain seq x y z
N MET A 1 25.63 -23.66 2.44
CA MET A 1 25.10 -23.42 1.08
C MET A 1 23.56 -23.50 1.07
N GLU A 2 22.88 -22.69 1.89
CA GLU A 2 21.42 -22.65 1.98
C GLU A 2 20.81 -21.31 1.55
N GLY A 3 21.64 -20.38 1.05
CA GLY A 3 21.21 -19.09 0.50
C GLY A 3 20.53 -19.15 -0.86
N ARG A 4 19.88 -20.26 -1.23
CA ARG A 4 19.22 -20.44 -2.54
C ARG A 4 17.81 -21.05 -2.47
N LYS A 5 17.25 -21.26 -1.28
CA LYS A 5 15.96 -21.98 -1.13
C LYS A 5 14.74 -21.18 -0.65
N SER A 6 14.84 -19.86 -0.51
CA SER A 6 13.64 -19.01 -0.37
C SER A 6 13.55 -17.95 -1.46
N ILE A 7 13.86 -18.35 -2.69
CA ILE A 7 13.37 -17.65 -3.89
C ILE A 7 11.86 -17.90 -3.89
N LEU A 8 11.16 -17.09 -3.10
CA LEU A 8 9.71 -17.07 -2.92
C LEU A 8 9.06 -17.31 -4.27
N LYS A 9 8.17 -18.31 -4.30
CA LYS A 9 7.39 -18.70 -5.47
C LYS A 9 6.67 -17.48 -6.03
N MET A 10 7.30 -16.82 -6.98
CA MET A 10 6.74 -15.72 -7.73
C MET A 10 5.52 -16.28 -8.46
N ASP A 11 4.34 -15.71 -8.20
CA ASP A 11 3.08 -16.13 -8.80
C ASP A 11 3.26 -16.31 -10.32
N GLN A 12 2.93 -17.48 -10.85
CA GLN A 12 3.14 -17.78 -12.28
C GLN A 12 2.33 -16.84 -13.18
N ASN A 13 1.17 -16.34 -12.72
CA ASN A 13 0.36 -15.36 -13.43
C ASN A 13 1.00 -13.96 -13.40
N PHE A 14 1.82 -13.63 -12.40
CA PHE A 14 2.63 -12.41 -12.40
C PHE A 14 3.73 -12.48 -13.48
N ARG A 15 4.37 -13.64 -13.64
CA ARG A 15 5.38 -13.87 -14.69
C ARG A 15 4.80 -13.91 -16.10
N GLN A 16 3.58 -14.39 -16.27
CA GLN A 16 2.96 -14.45 -17.60
C GLN A 16 2.54 -13.08 -18.14
N ARG A 17 2.35 -12.08 -17.26
CA ARG A 17 1.79 -10.77 -17.64
C ARG A 17 2.81 -9.69 -17.97
N MET A 18 4.12 -9.95 -17.84
CA MET A 18 5.14 -8.91 -17.98
C MET A 18 6.36 -9.34 -18.78
N ASN A 19 7.03 -8.37 -19.41
CA ASN A 19 8.33 -8.56 -20.06
C ASN A 19 9.40 -8.83 -18.99
N LYS A 20 10.34 -9.74 -19.26
CA LYS A 20 11.34 -10.24 -18.30
C LYS A 20 12.19 -9.12 -17.67
N ASN A 21 12.59 -8.11 -18.43
CA ASN A 21 13.39 -6.98 -17.90
C ASN A 21 12.57 -6.06 -16.99
N ILE A 22 11.28 -5.92 -17.28
CA ILE A 22 10.31 -5.15 -16.47
C ILE A 22 9.99 -5.92 -15.17
N GLN A 23 9.93 -7.25 -15.23
CA GLN A 23 9.73 -8.09 -14.06
C GLN A 23 10.82 -7.93 -13.00
N GLU A 24 12.10 -7.88 -13.41
CA GLU A 24 13.23 -7.76 -12.48
C GLU A 24 13.24 -6.38 -11.79
N SER A 25 12.93 -5.30 -12.52
CA SER A 25 12.76 -3.96 -11.96
C SER A 25 11.61 -3.90 -10.94
N TYR A 26 10.42 -4.40 -11.31
CA TYR A 26 9.30 -4.42 -10.39
C TYR A 26 9.50 -5.37 -9.22
N ALA A 27 10.26 -6.46 -9.39
CA ALA A 27 10.58 -7.35 -8.28
C ALA A 27 11.29 -6.56 -7.18
N ASN A 28 12.31 -5.78 -7.52
CA ASN A 28 13.05 -4.94 -6.56
C ASN A 28 12.12 -3.93 -5.85
N ASP A 29 11.12 -3.44 -6.56
CA ASP A 29 10.09 -2.55 -6.01
C ASP A 29 9.20 -3.20 -4.93
N PHE A 30 9.19 -4.53 -4.81
CA PHE A 30 8.49 -5.28 -3.76
C PHE A 30 9.44 -5.98 -2.77
N ILE A 31 10.77 -5.92 -2.96
CA ILE A 31 11.73 -6.83 -2.29
C ILE A 31 12.35 -6.28 -1.00
N ASP A 32 12.19 -5.01 -0.66
CA ASP A 32 12.91 -4.44 0.50
C ASP A 32 12.20 -4.69 1.85
N GLU A 33 12.19 -5.94 2.32
CA GLU A 33 11.19 -6.37 3.30
C GLU A 33 11.56 -7.66 4.10
N SER A 34 12.81 -7.88 4.54
CA SER A 34 13.21 -9.14 5.25
C SER A 34 12.40 -9.46 6.53
N THR A 35 11.56 -8.54 7.00
CA THR A 35 10.65 -8.74 8.14
C THR A 35 9.17 -8.74 7.77
N TRP A 36 8.78 -8.52 6.52
CA TRP A 36 7.38 -8.47 6.12
C TRP A 36 6.96 -9.76 5.43
N THR A 37 5.82 -10.29 5.87
CA THR A 37 5.16 -11.46 5.34
C THR A 37 4.19 -11.03 4.24
N VAL A 38 4.35 -11.58 3.04
CA VAL A 38 3.41 -11.40 1.92
C VAL A 38 2.32 -12.47 2.03
N SER A 39 1.05 -12.09 1.88
CA SER A 39 -0.07 -13.05 1.93
C SER A 39 -0.01 -14.08 0.82
N ASP A 40 -0.44 -15.32 1.11
CA ASP A 40 -0.87 -16.26 0.06
C ASP A 40 -2.40 -16.28 -0.09
N GLN A 41 -3.19 -15.95 0.94
CA GLN A 41 -4.66 -16.06 0.94
C GLN A 41 -5.38 -14.82 0.40
N LEU A 42 -5.02 -13.63 0.88
CA LEU A 42 -5.62 -12.36 0.43
C LEU A 42 -4.96 -11.80 -0.83
N ASN A 43 -3.78 -12.34 -1.17
CA ASN A 43 -3.22 -12.22 -2.52
C ASN A 43 -3.81 -13.25 -3.50
N SER A 44 -4.87 -13.97 -3.13
CA SER A 44 -5.60 -14.76 -4.13
C SER A 44 -6.10 -13.87 -5.25
N PHE A 45 -6.02 -14.39 -6.48
CA PHE A 45 -6.35 -13.65 -7.69
C PHE A 45 -7.72 -12.98 -7.62
N ASN A 46 -8.73 -13.67 -7.07
CA ASN A 46 -10.10 -13.16 -6.98
C ASN A 46 -10.23 -11.97 -6.03
N ASN A 47 -9.56 -12.00 -4.86
CA ASN A 47 -9.62 -10.92 -3.87
C ASN A 47 -8.89 -9.67 -4.36
N ILE A 48 -7.70 -9.86 -4.97
CA ILE A 48 -6.96 -8.79 -5.63
C ILE A 48 -7.81 -8.18 -6.76
N GLN A 49 -8.38 -9.00 -7.65
CA GLN A 49 -9.20 -8.53 -8.76
C GLN A 49 -10.43 -7.75 -8.29
N SER A 50 -11.12 -8.23 -7.26
CA SER A 50 -12.27 -7.52 -6.69
C SER A 50 -11.86 -6.15 -6.11
N THR A 51 -10.73 -6.09 -5.42
CA THR A 51 -10.22 -4.82 -4.86
C THR A 51 -9.81 -3.85 -5.97
N ILE A 52 -9.07 -4.33 -6.97
CA ILE A 52 -8.70 -3.54 -8.16
C ILE A 52 -9.95 -2.98 -8.83
N LYS A 53 -10.97 -3.82 -9.10
CA LYS A 53 -12.23 -3.38 -9.72
C LYS A 53 -12.94 -2.30 -8.90
N HIS A 54 -12.95 -2.42 -7.57
CA HIS A 54 -13.55 -1.42 -6.69
C HIS A 54 -12.86 -0.06 -6.83
N PHE A 55 -11.54 -0.02 -6.74
CA PHE A 55 -10.78 1.23 -6.90
C PHE A 55 -10.83 1.76 -8.33
N GLN A 56 -10.79 0.90 -9.34
CA GLN A 56 -10.94 1.30 -10.75
C GLN A 56 -12.29 1.98 -11.00
N LYS A 57 -13.39 1.44 -10.48
CA LYS A 57 -14.71 2.07 -10.60
C LYS A 57 -14.73 3.48 -9.99
N LYS A 58 -14.06 3.66 -8.84
CA LYS A 58 -13.92 4.97 -8.19
C LYS A 58 -13.06 5.93 -9.04
N TYR A 59 -11.97 5.43 -9.61
CA TYR A 59 -11.11 6.21 -10.50
C TYR A 59 -11.85 6.68 -11.76
N GLU A 60 -12.59 5.80 -12.44
CA GLU A 60 -13.37 6.18 -13.63
C GLU A 60 -14.43 7.25 -13.32
N PHE A 61 -15.06 7.16 -12.14
CA PHE A 61 -15.97 8.21 -11.67
C PHE A 61 -15.24 9.55 -11.48
N LEU A 62 -14.09 9.57 -10.79
CA LEU A 62 -13.31 10.79 -10.56
C LEU A 62 -12.73 11.38 -11.85
N LYS A 63 -12.35 10.52 -12.80
CA LYS A 63 -11.89 10.91 -14.13
C LYS A 63 -12.91 11.78 -14.85
N SER A 64 -14.21 11.46 -14.69
CA SER A 64 -15.30 12.22 -15.30
C SER A 64 -15.60 13.57 -14.63
N SER A 65 -15.21 13.77 -13.36
CA SER A 65 -15.58 14.98 -12.59
C SER A 65 -14.44 15.99 -12.40
N ASN A 66 -13.20 15.66 -12.79
CA ASN A 66 -11.98 16.44 -12.48
C ASN A 66 -11.69 16.62 -10.98
N ASP A 67 -12.41 15.91 -10.11
CA ASP A 67 -12.22 15.98 -8.67
C ASP A 67 -11.18 14.96 -8.18
N LEU A 68 -10.66 15.24 -6.98
CA LEU A 68 -9.88 14.26 -6.22
C LEU A 68 -10.79 13.54 -5.24
N ASP A 69 -10.37 12.34 -4.87
CA ASP A 69 -11.04 11.56 -3.85
C ASP A 69 -11.22 12.34 -2.54
N ASN A 70 -12.43 12.31 -1.96
CA ASN A 70 -12.69 12.99 -0.70
C ASN A 70 -11.90 12.41 0.48
N ASP A 71 -11.55 11.13 0.42
CA ASP A 71 -10.73 10.46 1.43
C ASP A 71 -9.23 10.77 1.26
N PHE A 72 -8.82 11.36 0.13
CA PHE A 72 -7.43 11.70 -0.12
C PHE A 72 -6.96 12.80 0.83
N MET A 73 -5.81 12.54 1.47
CA MET A 73 -5.18 13.46 2.44
C MET A 73 -6.11 13.83 3.61
N ASN A 74 -6.98 12.89 4.00
CA ASN A 74 -7.97 13.08 5.07
C ASN A 74 -8.02 11.85 6.00
N ASP A 75 -6.86 11.30 6.31
CA ASP A 75 -6.74 10.15 7.21
C ASP A 75 -7.00 10.54 8.67
N THR A 76 -7.51 9.59 9.45
CA THR A 76 -7.71 9.75 10.89
C THR A 76 -6.41 9.64 11.69
N ASN A 77 -5.49 8.79 11.25
CA ASN A 77 -4.17 8.64 11.85
C ASN A 77 -3.21 9.72 11.33
N PRO A 78 -2.22 10.16 12.13
CA PRO A 78 -1.08 10.91 11.62
C PRO A 78 -0.51 10.26 10.36
N PHE A 79 -0.22 11.05 9.33
CA PHE A 79 0.18 10.50 8.05
C PHE A 79 1.28 11.31 7.37
N LEU A 80 2.00 10.69 6.43
CA LEU A 80 3.04 11.30 5.61
C LEU A 80 2.79 10.98 4.13
N PHE A 81 3.05 11.95 3.26
CA PHE A 81 2.97 11.79 1.81
C PHE A 81 4.32 12.11 1.15
N VAL A 82 4.83 11.17 0.38
CA VAL A 82 6.08 11.30 -0.37
C VAL A 82 5.81 11.01 -1.84
N VAL A 83 6.19 11.92 -2.73
CA VAL A 83 6.04 11.78 -4.19
C VAL A 83 7.40 11.98 -4.87
N ASN A 84 7.92 10.98 -5.59
CA ASN A 84 9.25 11.02 -6.23
C ASN A 84 10.37 11.52 -5.29
N ASN A 85 10.32 11.14 -4.02
CA ASN A 85 11.21 11.57 -2.92
C ASN A 85 10.96 12.98 -2.36
N GLY A 86 10.02 13.75 -2.89
CA GLY A 86 9.56 15.01 -2.31
C GLY A 86 8.53 14.77 -1.20
N LEU A 87 8.79 15.30 0.00
CA LEU A 87 7.84 15.25 1.12
C LEU A 87 6.79 16.36 0.99
N ILE A 88 5.51 15.99 1.05
CA ILE A 88 4.43 16.96 1.19
C ILE A 88 4.31 17.29 2.68
N SER A 89 4.56 18.56 3.01
CA SER A 89 4.52 19.02 4.40
C SER A 89 3.11 18.91 4.97
N VAL A 90 2.96 18.14 6.05
CA VAL A 90 1.67 17.93 6.73
C VAL A 90 1.34 19.19 7.51
N ASN A 91 0.35 19.95 7.04
CA ASN A 91 -0.08 21.19 7.68
C ASN A 91 -1.61 21.32 7.66
N ASN A 92 -2.15 21.97 6.64
CA ASN A 92 -3.56 22.09 6.33
C ASN A 92 -3.82 21.35 5.01
N ARG A 93 -4.90 20.55 4.96
CA ARG A 93 -5.34 19.81 3.78
C ARG A 93 -5.34 20.65 2.50
N ASN A 94 -5.81 21.90 2.53
CA ASN A 94 -5.85 22.76 1.35
C ASN A 94 -4.45 23.07 0.81
N LYS A 95 -3.48 23.31 1.70
CA LYS A 95 -2.10 23.58 1.31
C LYS A 95 -1.44 22.30 0.80
N MET A 96 -1.64 21.17 1.46
CA MET A 96 -1.16 19.88 0.97
C MET A 96 -1.71 19.53 -0.42
N LEU A 97 -3.01 19.78 -0.67
CA LEU A 97 -3.61 19.58 -1.99
C LEU A 97 -3.00 20.51 -3.04
N LYS A 98 -2.69 21.76 -2.68
CA LYS A 98 -2.00 22.70 -3.58
C LYS A 98 -0.58 22.23 -3.89
N ASP A 99 0.17 21.81 -2.88
CA ASP A 99 1.53 21.30 -3.02
C ASP A 99 1.52 20.02 -3.89
N PHE A 100 0.59 19.11 -3.63
CA PHE A 100 0.37 17.92 -4.46
C PHE A 100 0.09 18.25 -5.92
N LYS A 101 -0.82 19.20 -6.19
CA LYS A 101 -1.14 19.63 -7.56
C LYS A 101 0.05 20.28 -8.28
N THR A 102 0.99 20.84 -7.52
CA THR A 102 2.23 21.41 -8.06
C THR A 102 3.24 20.31 -8.40
N ILE A 103 3.38 19.31 -7.52
CA ILE A 103 4.29 18.18 -7.72
C ILE A 103 3.79 17.23 -8.82
N VAL A 104 2.48 17.01 -8.90
CA VAL A 104 1.82 16.16 -9.90
C VAL A 104 0.91 17.01 -10.78
N PRO A 105 1.44 17.64 -11.85
CA PRO A 105 0.64 18.54 -12.70
C PRO A 105 -0.40 17.80 -13.55
N ASN A 106 -0.15 16.54 -13.92
CA ASN A 106 -1.07 15.74 -14.73
C ASN A 106 -2.37 15.44 -13.95
N VAL A 107 -3.53 15.79 -14.53
CA VAL A 107 -4.85 15.61 -13.88
C VAL A 107 -5.18 14.14 -13.64
N GLU A 108 -4.97 13.29 -14.65
CA GLU A 108 -5.28 11.85 -14.56
C GLU A 108 -4.46 11.18 -13.46
N PHE A 109 -3.15 11.49 -13.37
CA PHE A 109 -2.32 10.98 -12.29
C PHE A 109 -2.75 11.48 -10.91
N ARG A 110 -3.22 12.73 -10.81
CA ARG A 110 -3.77 13.22 -9.54
C ARG A 110 -5.01 12.44 -9.11
N GLN A 111 -5.95 12.22 -10.02
CA GLN A 111 -7.17 11.44 -9.77
C GLN A 111 -6.81 10.00 -9.37
N LEU A 112 -5.90 9.38 -10.14
CA LEU A 112 -5.40 8.04 -9.90
C LEU A 112 -4.78 7.91 -8.52
N ILE A 113 -3.80 8.74 -8.20
CA ILE A 113 -3.14 8.73 -6.88
C ILE A 113 -4.16 8.97 -5.77
N SER A 114 -5.08 9.94 -5.94
CA SER A 114 -6.08 10.24 -4.90
C SER A 114 -7.00 9.05 -4.59
N THR A 115 -7.27 8.21 -5.60
CA THR A 115 -8.11 7.03 -5.47
C THR A 115 -7.47 5.95 -4.59
N TYR A 116 -6.14 5.77 -4.69
CA TYR A 116 -5.42 4.70 -4.02
C TYR A 116 -4.67 5.16 -2.76
N ALA A 117 -4.28 6.43 -2.66
CA ALA A 117 -3.47 6.95 -1.55
C ALA A 117 -4.35 7.43 -0.39
N ASN A 118 -5.09 6.51 0.21
CA ASN A 118 -5.93 6.76 1.38
C ASN A 118 -5.99 5.52 2.28
N GLN A 119 -6.43 5.71 3.52
CA GLN A 119 -6.43 4.64 4.52
C GLN A 119 -7.24 3.39 4.12
N LYS A 120 -8.27 3.52 3.26
CA LYS A 120 -9.09 2.38 2.83
C LYS A 120 -8.27 1.39 2.00
N PHE A 121 -7.19 1.84 1.38
CA PHE A 121 -6.29 1.00 0.61
C PHE A 121 -5.52 -0.03 1.48
N LEU A 122 -5.33 0.27 2.76
CA LEU A 122 -4.69 -0.63 3.72
C LEU A 122 -5.62 -1.70 4.30
N ARG A 123 -6.93 -1.62 4.03
CA ARG A 123 -7.93 -2.47 4.67
C ARG A 123 -7.67 -3.96 4.48
N GLN A 124 -7.28 -4.37 3.27
CA GLN A 124 -7.04 -5.79 2.98
C GLN A 124 -5.83 -6.32 3.74
N SER A 125 -4.74 -5.55 3.81
CA SER A 125 -3.57 -5.92 4.62
C SER A 125 -3.89 -6.00 6.11
N TYR A 126 -4.80 -5.15 6.61
CA TYR A 126 -5.27 -5.24 7.99
C TYR A 126 -6.12 -6.48 8.24
N LEU A 127 -7.08 -6.77 7.35
CA LEU A 127 -7.89 -7.99 7.43
C LEU A 127 -7.03 -9.26 7.38
N GLN A 128 -5.92 -9.21 6.65
CA GLN A 128 -4.94 -10.28 6.65
C GLN A 128 -4.28 -10.47 8.01
N LEU A 129 -3.72 -9.39 8.55
CA LEU A 129 -3.03 -9.40 9.83
C LEU A 129 -3.90 -10.02 10.92
N ILE A 130 -5.16 -9.57 11.03
CA ILE A 130 -6.08 -10.09 12.08
C ILE A 130 -6.50 -11.55 11.82
N SER A 131 -6.51 -12.00 10.57
CA SER A 131 -6.87 -13.39 10.24
C SER A 131 -5.73 -14.35 10.54
N GLU A 132 -4.48 -13.93 10.30
CA GLU A 132 -3.28 -14.74 10.54
C GLU A 132 -2.78 -14.61 11.98
N HIS A 133 -3.10 -13.50 12.65
CA HIS A 133 -2.74 -13.21 14.04
C HIS A 133 -3.95 -12.73 14.87
N PRO A 134 -4.94 -13.60 15.13
CA PRO A 134 -6.11 -13.25 15.92
C PRO A 134 -5.76 -12.81 17.35
N GLU A 135 -4.58 -13.18 17.86
CA GLU A 135 -4.07 -12.72 19.16
C GLU A 135 -3.89 -11.20 19.25
N ILE A 136 -3.90 -10.48 18.13
CA ILE A 136 -3.81 -9.01 18.11
C ILE A 136 -4.97 -8.34 18.86
N ASP A 137 -6.09 -9.02 19.06
CA ASP A 137 -7.17 -8.54 19.93
C ASP A 137 -6.74 -8.40 21.40
N GLN A 138 -5.69 -9.07 21.84
CA GLN A 138 -5.17 -8.89 23.20
C GLN A 138 -4.40 -7.57 23.39
N TYR A 139 -4.22 -6.78 22.33
CA TYR A 139 -3.41 -5.57 22.32
C TYR A 139 -4.21 -4.30 22.04
N GLN A 140 -3.84 -3.22 22.70
CA GLN A 140 -4.25 -1.87 22.36
C GLN A 140 -3.26 -1.30 21.32
N ILE A 141 -3.81 -0.79 20.21
CA ILE A 141 -3.03 -0.16 19.14
C ILE A 141 -2.71 1.29 19.53
N LYS A 142 -1.42 1.66 19.48
CA LYS A 142 -0.91 3.00 19.80
C LYS A 142 -0.02 3.56 18.68
N HIS A 143 0.17 4.87 18.69
CA HIS A 143 1.06 5.62 17.79
C HIS A 143 0.93 5.25 16.30
N SER A 144 -0.29 4.92 15.89
CA SER A 144 -0.58 4.50 14.53
C SER A 144 -0.28 5.63 13.56
N ARG A 145 0.47 5.34 12.50
CA ARG A 145 0.81 6.32 11.47
C ARG A 145 0.78 5.73 10.06
N ASN A 146 0.26 6.50 9.11
CA ASN A 146 0.20 6.13 7.70
C ASN A 146 1.34 6.79 6.91
N ILE A 147 1.88 6.08 5.94
CA ILE A 147 2.92 6.58 5.04
C ILE A 147 2.51 6.20 3.63
N TYR A 148 2.33 7.20 2.77
CA TYR A 148 2.06 7.03 1.35
C TYR A 148 3.29 7.43 0.57
N LYS A 149 3.85 6.49 -0.19
CA LYS A 149 4.95 6.73 -1.12
C LYS A 149 4.45 6.52 -2.55
N ILE A 150 4.63 7.52 -3.39
CA ILE A 150 4.24 7.50 -4.78
C ILE A 150 5.49 7.75 -5.62
N ASN A 151 5.78 6.84 -6.54
CA ASN A 151 6.90 6.96 -7.47
C ASN A 151 6.39 6.80 -8.89
N PHE A 152 6.78 7.72 -9.76
CA PHE A 152 6.66 7.57 -11.20
C PHE A 152 7.88 6.80 -11.70
N LEU A 153 7.65 5.74 -12.45
CA LEU A 153 8.68 4.85 -12.97
C LEU A 153 9.03 5.22 -14.41
N ASP A 154 10.22 4.84 -14.86
CA ASP A 154 10.76 5.22 -16.18
C ASP A 154 9.91 4.69 -17.35
N ASP A 155 9.15 3.62 -17.13
CA ASP A 155 8.23 3.04 -18.11
C ASP A 155 6.86 3.73 -18.15
N GLY A 156 6.70 4.84 -17.42
CA GLY A 156 5.45 5.59 -17.30
C GLY A 156 4.47 5.03 -16.28
N SER A 157 4.84 3.97 -15.55
CA SER A 157 3.99 3.37 -14.52
C SER A 157 4.00 4.21 -13.24
N VAL A 158 2.92 4.10 -12.46
CA VAL A 158 2.82 4.70 -11.13
C VAL A 158 2.88 3.60 -10.09
N LYS A 159 3.89 3.65 -9.22
CA LYS A 159 3.98 2.81 -8.03
C LYS A 159 3.48 3.58 -6.82
N LEU A 160 2.56 2.97 -6.09
CA LEU A 160 2.04 3.51 -4.83
C LEU A 160 2.18 2.47 -3.73
N VAL A 161 2.78 2.89 -2.63
CA VAL A 161 2.95 2.08 -1.42
C VAL A 161 2.28 2.83 -0.28
N ALA A 162 1.20 2.27 0.26
CA ALA A 162 0.63 2.69 1.53
C ALA A 162 1.17 1.77 2.62
N THR A 163 1.61 2.34 3.73
CA THR A 163 2.09 1.61 4.90
C THR A 163 1.45 2.20 6.16
N ASN A 164 0.93 1.36 7.04
CA ASN A 164 0.64 1.74 8.41
C ASN A 164 1.62 1.06 9.36
N LEU A 165 2.11 1.82 10.33
CA LEU A 165 2.96 1.34 11.42
C LEU A 165 2.28 1.68 12.74
N SER A 166 2.22 0.71 13.65
CA SER A 166 1.60 0.90 14.95
C SER A 166 2.36 0.16 16.05
N ASP A 167 2.32 0.73 17.25
CA ASP A 167 2.82 0.10 18.46
C ASP A 167 1.69 -0.70 19.12
N LEU A 168 2.06 -1.72 19.89
CA LEU A 168 1.15 -2.62 20.58
C LEU A 168 1.45 -2.64 22.07
N ASP A 169 0.46 -2.29 22.87
CA ASP A 169 0.47 -2.46 24.32
C ASP A 169 -0.51 -3.56 24.72
N VAL A 170 -0.23 -4.33 25.76
CA VAL A 170 -1.17 -5.34 26.24
C VAL A 170 -2.41 -4.68 26.85
N LYS A 171 -3.62 -5.19 26.56
CA LYS A 171 -4.86 -4.70 27.20
C LYS A 171 -4.99 -5.18 28.64
N ASN A 172 -4.44 -6.34 28.95
CA ASN A 172 -4.55 -7.03 30.22
C ASN A 172 -3.16 -7.33 30.75
N ASP A 173 -2.85 -6.88 31.96
CA ASP A 173 -1.55 -7.06 32.61
C ASP A 173 -1.17 -8.54 32.82
N ASN A 174 -2.16 -9.45 32.78
CA ASN A 174 -1.94 -10.89 32.87
C ASN A 174 -1.51 -11.54 31.54
N TYR A 175 -1.57 -10.80 30.42
CA TYR A 175 -1.14 -11.30 29.12
C TYR A 175 0.34 -11.00 28.90
N ILE A 176 1.12 -12.04 28.56
CA ILE A 176 2.55 -11.88 28.28
C ILE A 176 2.71 -11.27 26.89
N GLN A 177 3.23 -10.05 26.84
CA GLN A 177 3.47 -9.32 25.61
C GLN A 177 4.41 -10.09 24.68
N LYS A 178 3.88 -10.59 23.55
CA LYS A 178 4.65 -11.31 22.53
C LYS A 178 5.18 -10.37 21.43
N TYR A 179 4.44 -9.32 21.13
CA TYR A 179 4.77 -8.34 20.10
C TYR A 179 4.71 -6.91 20.66
N LYS A 180 5.60 -6.05 20.19
CA LYS A 180 5.69 -4.62 20.50
C LYS A 180 5.07 -3.74 19.41
N SER A 181 4.98 -4.24 18.19
CA SER A 181 4.53 -3.46 17.04
C SER A 181 4.04 -4.33 15.89
N PHE A 182 3.27 -3.74 15.00
CA PHE A 182 2.97 -4.31 13.71
C PHE A 182 3.08 -3.26 12.61
N GLY A 183 3.18 -3.75 11.38
CA GLY A 183 2.97 -2.93 10.20
C GLY A 183 2.13 -3.65 9.18
N ILE A 184 1.35 -2.89 8.43
CA ILE A 184 0.59 -3.38 7.28
C ILE A 184 0.92 -2.52 6.06
N ARG A 185 0.96 -3.14 4.88
CA ARG A 185 1.36 -2.49 3.65
C ARG A 185 0.51 -2.97 2.49
N ALA A 186 0.08 -2.02 1.68
CA ALA A 186 -0.55 -2.26 0.39
C ALA A 186 0.31 -1.59 -0.68
N THR A 187 0.75 -2.37 -1.65
CA THR A 187 1.51 -1.87 -2.79
C THR A 187 0.70 -2.10 -4.05
N ILE A 188 0.59 -1.08 -4.89
CA ILE A 188 0.05 -1.19 -6.24
C ILE A 188 1.04 -0.59 -7.24
N ILE A 189 1.18 -1.26 -8.37
CA ILE A 189 1.85 -0.75 -9.56
C ILE A 189 0.77 -0.63 -10.63
N LEU A 190 0.71 0.54 -11.27
CA LEU A 190 -0.26 0.91 -12.28
C LEU A 190 0.49 1.12 -13.60
N PRO A 191 0.63 0.08 -14.43
CA PRO A 191 1.26 0.22 -15.74
C PRO A 191 0.34 0.97 -16.72
N PRO A 192 0.89 1.68 -17.71
CA PRO A 192 0.10 2.48 -18.64
C PRO A 192 -0.86 1.64 -19.50
N ASN A 193 -0.44 0.43 -19.89
CA ASN A 193 -1.15 -0.42 -20.86
C ASN A 193 -1.45 -1.83 -20.34
N ALA A 194 -1.45 -2.03 -19.02
CA ALA A 194 -1.71 -3.34 -18.43
C ALA A 194 -2.57 -3.25 -17.17
N SER A 195 -3.06 -4.39 -16.71
CA SER A 195 -3.83 -4.45 -15.47
C SER A 195 -2.95 -4.03 -14.27
N PRO A 196 -3.53 -3.35 -13.28
CA PRO A 196 -2.82 -3.04 -12.05
C PRO A 196 -2.32 -4.30 -11.35
N ILE A 197 -1.18 -4.18 -10.70
CA ILE A 197 -0.54 -5.26 -9.95
C ILE A 197 -0.51 -4.85 -8.50
N MET A 198 -1.10 -5.67 -7.63
CA MET A 198 -1.28 -5.35 -6.22
C MET A 198 -0.70 -6.44 -5.34
N LYS A 199 -0.12 -6.04 -4.20
CA LYS A 199 0.32 -6.94 -3.15
C LYS A 199 0.01 -6.37 -1.78
N TYR A 200 -0.36 -7.28 -0.88
CA TYR A 200 -0.50 -6.99 0.53
C TYR A 200 0.58 -7.72 1.33
N SER A 201 1.16 -7.01 2.29
CA SER A 201 2.10 -7.56 3.24
C SER A 201 1.87 -6.98 4.64
N TYR A 202 2.37 -7.67 5.65
CA TYR A 202 2.34 -7.22 7.03
C TYR A 202 3.59 -7.70 7.79
N PHE A 203 3.86 -7.15 8.97
CA PHE A 203 4.78 -7.77 9.93
C PHE A 203 4.22 -7.65 11.34
N MET A 204 4.72 -8.50 12.24
CA MET A 204 4.62 -8.30 13.68
C MET A 204 5.98 -8.53 14.33
N LYS A 205 6.31 -7.70 15.33
CA LYS A 205 7.58 -7.71 16.06
C LYS A 205 7.33 -7.43 17.52
#